data_AF-A0A7X9WNC2-F1
#
_entry.id   AF-A0A7X9WNC2-F1
#
_cell.length_a   1.000
_cell.length_b   1.000
_cell.length_c   1.000
_cell.angle_alpha   90.00
_cell.angle_beta   90.00
_cell.angle_gamma   90.00
#
_symmetry.space_group_name_H-M   'P 1'
#
loop_
_entity.id
_entity.type
_entity.pdbx_description
1 polymer ?
#
loop_
_entity_poly.entity_id
_entity_poly.type
_entity_poly.pdbx_seq_one_letter_code
_entity_poly.pdbx_strand_id
1 'polypeptide(L)'
;MASPGNRSFRATLIAGGLMMAGGVALALYGHSLPVYTVSFEQATSAWTEWCNASGPDRAAGARYHALFGWHYALINAGSSIAAAGLTVALLAILMRQTTASGEPWLRTPERSLTFVAIGGGAMLLLWSGMIHGLTSDLDRRYFPACADSIAIPIFGIASFMTILMPILAAIGFVFTRSFGELPVRLDRWDRERPLRSWIVTFVFGAAMIGGLAIASLSIFGADLTTPSSVVILYLLAATRAAMLAPPRTSEENW
;
A
#
# COMPACT_ATOMS: atom_id res chain seq x y z
N MET A 1 -5.47 -29.36 21.47
CA MET A 1 -6.05 -28.63 20.32
C MET A 1 -5.49 -27.21 20.29
N ALA A 2 -4.99 -26.72 19.15
CA ALA A 2 -4.52 -25.33 19.07
C ALA A 2 -5.68 -24.35 19.27
N SER A 3 -5.49 -23.30 20.09
CA SER A 3 -6.48 -22.25 20.32
C SER A 3 -6.89 -21.58 19.00
N PRO A 4 -8.13 -21.09 18.86
CA PRO A 4 -8.60 -20.43 17.63
C PRO A 4 -7.68 -19.30 17.14
N GLY A 5 -7.10 -18.52 18.06
CA GLY A 5 -6.14 -17.47 17.74
C GLY A 5 -4.82 -17.97 17.11
N ASN A 6 -4.37 -19.18 17.45
CA ASN A 6 -3.21 -19.79 16.81
C ASN A 6 -3.53 -20.31 15.40
N ARG A 7 -4.78 -20.69 15.12
CA ARG A 7 -5.20 -21.15 13.79
C ARG A 7 -5.27 -19.99 12.80
N SER A 8 -5.90 -18.88 13.18
CA SER A 8 -5.99 -17.70 12.30
C SER A 8 -4.61 -17.10 12.00
N PHE A 9 -3.74 -17.01 13.00
CA PHE A 9 -2.36 -16.55 12.82
C PHE A 9 -1.59 -17.41 11.80
N ARG A 10 -1.62 -18.74 11.98
CA ARG A 10 -0.97 -19.68 11.05
C ARG A 10 -1.55 -19.57 9.64
N ALA A 11 -2.87 -19.46 9.52
CA ALA A 11 -3.52 -19.29 8.22
C ALA A 11 -3.05 -18.00 7.52
N THR A 12 -2.93 -16.89 8.25
CA THR A 12 -2.40 -15.63 7.71
C THR A 12 -0.94 -15.75 7.28
N LEU A 13 -0.08 -16.41 8.07
CA LEU A 13 1.31 -16.63 7.68
C LEU A 13 1.43 -17.52 6.43
N ILE A 14 0.64 -18.60 6.36
CA ILE A 14 0.61 -19.48 5.19
C ILE A 14 0.11 -18.72 3.97
N ALA A 15 -0.98 -17.96 4.10
CA ALA A 15 -1.51 -17.14 3.01
C ALA A 15 -0.48 -16.10 2.54
N GLY A 16 0.17 -15.39 3.46
CA GLY A 16 1.25 -14.45 3.14
C GLY A 16 2.43 -15.12 2.44
N GLY A 17 2.84 -16.31 2.89
CA GLY A 17 3.89 -17.11 2.25
C GLY A 17 3.51 -17.60 0.86
N LEU A 18 2.26 -18.04 0.65
CA LEU A 18 1.74 -18.44 -0.65
C LEU A 18 1.64 -17.26 -1.62
N MET A 19 1.18 -16.10 -1.16
CA MET A 19 1.20 -14.86 -1.94
C MET A 19 2.63 -14.49 -2.32
N MET A 20 3.57 -14.58 -1.38
CA MET A 20 4.98 -14.31 -1.65
C MET A 20 5.54 -15.24 -2.72
N ALA A 21 5.37 -16.54 -2.58
CA ALA A 21 5.85 -17.52 -3.55
C ALA A 21 5.17 -17.34 -4.93
N GLY A 22 3.86 -17.11 -4.96
CA GLY A 22 3.12 -16.86 -6.20
C GLY A 22 3.54 -15.57 -6.89
N GLY A 23 3.77 -14.49 -6.13
CA GLY A 23 4.26 -13.22 -6.66
C GLY A 23 5.68 -13.34 -7.23
N VAL A 24 6.59 -14.02 -6.53
CA VAL A 24 7.95 -14.29 -7.05
C VAL A 24 7.89 -15.13 -8.32
N ALA A 25 7.07 -16.19 -8.35
CA ALA A 25 6.90 -17.02 -9.54
C ALA A 25 6.36 -16.22 -10.74
N LEU A 26 5.40 -15.31 -10.49
CA LEU A 26 4.84 -14.43 -11.53
C LEU A 26 5.89 -13.44 -12.05
N ALA A 27 6.72 -12.87 -11.17
CA ALA A 27 7.81 -11.97 -11.59
C ALA A 27 8.88 -12.71 -12.40
N LEU A 28 9.27 -13.90 -11.98
CA LEU A 28 10.20 -14.77 -12.73
C LEU A 28 9.63 -15.15 -14.11
N TYR A 29 8.33 -15.43 -14.18
CA TYR A 29 7.66 -15.64 -15.46
C TYR A 29 7.70 -14.38 -16.33
N GLY A 30 7.45 -13.20 -15.76
CA GLY A 30 7.60 -11.92 -16.45
C GLY A 30 9.00 -11.73 -17.04
N HIS A 31 10.05 -12.04 -16.28
CA HIS A 31 11.44 -12.00 -16.76
C HIS A 31 11.73 -12.91 -17.96
N SER A 32 10.99 -14.01 -18.11
CA SER A 32 11.17 -14.93 -19.24
C SER A 32 10.53 -14.42 -20.55
N LEU A 33 9.68 -13.41 -20.48
CA LEU A 33 9.00 -12.83 -21.64
C LEU A 33 9.84 -11.72 -22.28
N PRO A 34 9.70 -11.49 -23.60
CA PRO A 34 10.35 -10.36 -24.25
C PRO A 34 9.76 -9.03 -23.76
N VAL A 35 10.63 -8.02 -23.61
CA VAL A 35 10.23 -6.66 -23.21
C VAL A 35 9.33 -6.02 -24.26
N TYR A 36 9.72 -6.14 -25.53
CA TYR A 36 9.03 -5.56 -26.67
C TYR A 36 8.40 -6.64 -27.54
N THR A 37 7.29 -6.30 -28.18
CA THR A 37 6.62 -7.14 -29.20
C THR A 37 7.37 -7.15 -30.53
N VAL A 38 8.32 -6.24 -30.69
CA VAL A 38 9.19 -6.05 -31.86
C VAL A 38 10.66 -6.23 -31.49
N SER A 39 11.57 -6.18 -32.49
CA SER A 39 13.01 -6.24 -32.22
C SER A 39 13.49 -5.03 -31.40
N PHE A 40 14.55 -5.22 -30.62
CA PHE A 40 15.13 -4.17 -29.79
C PHE A 40 15.58 -2.93 -30.59
N GLU A 41 16.08 -3.14 -31.81
CA GLU A 41 16.48 -2.06 -32.72
C GLU A 41 15.27 -1.20 -33.13
N GLN A 42 14.15 -1.84 -33.49
CA GLN A 42 12.91 -1.13 -33.85
C GLN A 42 12.36 -0.34 -32.66
N ALA A 43 12.34 -0.95 -31.46
CA ALA A 43 11.92 -0.27 -30.24
C ALA A 43 12.83 0.93 -29.90
N THR A 44 14.13 0.81 -30.12
CA THR A 44 15.09 1.89 -29.87
C THR A 44 14.90 3.04 -30.88
N SER A 45 14.68 2.74 -32.16
CA SER A 45 14.34 3.77 -33.16
C SER A 45 13.07 4.53 -32.76
N ALA A 46 12.00 3.79 -32.43
CA ALA A 46 10.74 4.39 -32.00
C ALA A 46 10.87 5.23 -30.73
N TRP A 47 11.73 4.82 -29.78
CA TRP A 47 12.03 5.60 -28.59
C TRP A 47 12.75 6.91 -28.91
N THR A 48 13.70 6.90 -29.85
CA THR A 48 14.38 8.13 -30.29
C THR A 48 13.45 9.06 -31.07
N GLU A 49 12.53 8.52 -31.86
CA GLU A 49 11.50 9.27 -32.60
C GLU A 49 10.46 9.93 -31.69
N TRP A 50 10.36 9.51 -30.42
CA TRP A 50 9.51 10.18 -29.44
C TRP A 50 9.89 11.66 -29.27
N CYS A 51 11.15 12.00 -29.56
CA CYS A 51 11.66 13.35 -29.45
C CYS A 51 11.88 13.97 -30.83
N ASN A 52 11.29 15.14 -31.06
CA ASN A 52 11.55 15.95 -32.25
C ASN A 52 12.11 17.34 -31.86
N ALA A 53 12.41 18.17 -32.87
CA ALA A 53 12.95 19.51 -32.66
C ALA A 53 12.04 20.46 -31.84
N SER A 54 10.77 20.11 -31.69
CA SER A 54 9.76 20.86 -30.93
C SER A 54 9.48 20.27 -29.55
N GLY A 55 10.14 19.17 -29.16
CA GLY A 55 9.96 18.47 -27.89
C GLY A 55 9.35 17.07 -28.02
N PRO A 56 8.74 16.53 -26.95
CA PRO A 56 8.16 15.18 -26.97
C PRO A 56 6.85 15.12 -27.76
N ASP A 57 6.78 14.24 -28.76
CA ASP A 57 5.55 13.94 -29.50
C ASP A 57 4.72 12.89 -28.76
N ARG A 58 3.56 13.28 -28.24
CA ARG A 58 2.64 12.37 -27.52
C ARG A 58 2.18 11.20 -28.40
N ALA A 59 1.98 11.40 -29.69
CA ALA A 59 1.53 10.34 -30.60
C ALA A 59 2.65 9.31 -30.81
N ALA A 60 3.90 9.76 -30.97
CA ALA A 60 5.07 8.88 -31.00
C ALA A 60 5.24 8.11 -29.69
N GLY A 61 5.08 8.78 -28.53
CA GLY A 61 5.13 8.13 -27.23
C GLY A 61 4.07 7.04 -27.06
N ALA A 62 2.83 7.29 -27.47
CA ALA A 62 1.76 6.29 -27.43
C ALA A 62 2.07 5.07 -28.32
N ARG A 63 2.62 5.30 -29.52
CA ARG A 63 3.07 4.21 -30.41
C ARG A 63 4.21 3.40 -29.78
N TYR A 64 5.19 4.08 -29.17
CA TYR A 64 6.29 3.44 -28.47
C TYR A 64 5.80 2.59 -27.28
N HIS A 65 4.90 3.13 -26.45
CA HIS A 65 4.32 2.39 -25.33
C HIS A 65 3.52 1.16 -25.77
N ALA A 66 2.87 1.20 -26.94
CA ALA A 66 2.19 0.04 -27.51
C ALA A 66 3.13 -1.08 -27.96
N LEU A 67 4.45 -0.82 -28.06
CA LEU A 67 5.44 -1.85 -28.35
C LEU A 67 5.79 -2.71 -27.12
N PHE A 68 5.46 -2.26 -25.90
CA PHE A 68 5.74 -3.04 -24.70
C PHE A 68 4.84 -4.26 -24.62
N GLY A 69 5.44 -5.42 -24.36
CA GLY A 69 4.72 -6.63 -24.02
C GLY A 69 4.30 -6.66 -22.54
N TRP A 70 3.91 -7.85 -22.07
CA TRP A 70 3.51 -8.07 -20.68
C TRP A 70 4.67 -8.15 -19.67
N HIS A 71 5.92 -8.04 -20.12
CA HIS A 71 7.13 -8.23 -19.31
C HIS A 71 7.12 -7.41 -18.01
N TYR A 72 7.14 -6.08 -18.10
CA TYR A 72 7.19 -5.22 -16.91
C TYR A 72 5.89 -5.24 -16.10
N ALA A 73 4.73 -5.40 -16.75
CA ALA A 73 3.45 -5.50 -16.07
C ALA A 73 3.39 -6.73 -15.14
N LEU A 74 3.89 -7.88 -15.61
CA LEU A 74 3.94 -9.12 -14.81
C LEU A 74 5.01 -9.08 -13.73
N ILE A 75 6.17 -8.47 -14.00
CA ILE A 75 7.20 -8.23 -12.99
C ILE A 75 6.64 -7.36 -11.86
N ASN A 76 6.04 -6.21 -12.20
CA ASN A 76 5.44 -5.29 -11.23
C ASN A 76 4.32 -5.97 -10.44
N ALA A 77 3.42 -6.69 -11.11
CA ALA A 77 2.35 -7.40 -10.43
C ALA A 77 2.89 -8.48 -9.48
N GLY A 78 3.89 -9.24 -9.93
CA GLY A 78 4.56 -10.26 -9.12
C GLY A 78 5.25 -9.67 -7.89
N SER A 79 6.03 -8.60 -8.05
CA SER A 79 6.71 -7.93 -6.93
C SER A 79 5.70 -7.29 -5.96
N SER A 80 4.62 -6.65 -6.46
CA SER A 80 3.52 -6.15 -5.64
C SER A 80 2.86 -7.23 -4.79
N ILE A 81 2.48 -8.36 -5.40
CA ILE A 81 1.84 -9.48 -4.69
C ILE A 81 2.81 -10.05 -3.65
N ALA A 82 4.09 -10.19 -4.01
CA ALA A 82 5.09 -10.72 -3.10
C ALA A 82 5.32 -9.80 -1.90
N ALA A 83 5.44 -8.51 -2.14
CA ALA A 83 5.61 -7.49 -1.12
C ALA A 83 4.36 -7.37 -0.23
N ALA A 84 3.16 -7.53 -0.78
CA ALA A 84 1.92 -7.60 -0.01
C ALA A 84 1.91 -8.81 0.94
N GLY A 85 2.25 -10.00 0.43
CA GLY A 85 2.33 -11.23 1.21
C GLY A 85 3.33 -11.12 2.37
N LEU A 86 4.52 -10.57 2.09
CA LEU A 86 5.53 -10.29 3.11
C LEU A 86 5.03 -9.26 4.13
N THR A 87 4.41 -8.18 3.70
CA THR A 87 3.88 -7.14 4.59
C THR A 87 2.81 -7.69 5.52
N VAL A 88 1.87 -8.50 5.01
CA VAL A 88 0.84 -9.18 5.82
C VAL A 88 1.48 -10.12 6.84
N ALA A 89 2.49 -10.90 6.44
CA ALA A 89 3.19 -11.80 7.36
C ALA A 89 3.95 -11.04 8.46
N LEU A 90 4.70 -10.00 8.10
CA LEU A 90 5.43 -9.16 9.05
C LEU A 90 4.48 -8.45 10.02
N LEU A 91 3.39 -7.88 9.52
CA LEU A 91 2.36 -7.26 10.34
C LEU A 91 1.75 -8.27 11.31
N ALA A 92 1.46 -9.49 10.84
CA ALA A 92 0.94 -10.54 11.70
C ALA A 92 1.92 -10.94 12.81
N ILE A 93 3.21 -11.09 12.49
CA ILE A 93 4.26 -11.40 13.47
C ILE A 93 4.38 -10.26 14.48
N LEU A 94 4.44 -9.01 14.00
CA LEU A 94 4.55 -7.83 14.86
C LEU A 94 3.38 -7.76 15.84
N MET A 95 2.14 -7.86 15.33
CA MET A 95 0.94 -7.81 16.17
C MET A 95 0.90 -8.96 17.18
N ARG A 96 1.35 -10.16 16.79
CA ARG A 96 1.43 -11.31 17.69
C ARG A 96 2.44 -11.11 18.81
N GLN A 97 3.59 -10.50 18.52
CA GLN A 97 4.61 -10.21 19.53
C GLN A 97 4.17 -9.15 20.54
N THR A 98 3.30 -8.23 20.12
CA THR A 98 2.74 -7.20 20.99
C THR A 98 1.48 -7.65 21.74
N THR A 99 1.05 -8.91 21.64
CA THR A 99 -0.13 -9.41 22.39
C THR A 99 0.27 -10.26 23.58
N ALA A 100 -0.47 -10.16 24.69
CA ALA A 100 -0.32 -11.08 25.81
C ALA A 100 -0.68 -12.52 25.42
N SER A 101 -0.09 -13.49 26.13
CA SER A 101 -0.30 -14.92 25.87
C SER A 101 -1.78 -15.29 25.98
N GLY A 102 -2.34 -15.89 24.93
CA GLY A 102 -3.73 -16.37 24.89
C GLY A 102 -4.72 -15.42 24.21
N GLU A 103 -4.34 -14.19 23.92
CA GLU A 103 -5.22 -13.19 23.31
C GLU A 103 -5.27 -13.27 21.76
N PRO A 104 -6.35 -12.76 21.12
CA PRO A 104 -6.42 -12.63 19.66
C PRO A 104 -5.34 -11.69 19.15
N TRP A 105 -4.57 -12.12 18.15
CA TRP A 105 -3.44 -11.35 17.62
C TRP A 105 -3.87 -10.14 16.75
N LEU A 106 -5.08 -10.14 16.19
CA LEU A 106 -5.62 -9.01 15.41
C LEU A 106 -6.27 -7.98 16.34
N ARG A 107 -5.47 -7.00 16.76
CA ARG A 107 -5.90 -5.91 17.64
C ARG A 107 -5.37 -4.57 17.16
N THR A 108 -5.95 -3.51 17.70
CA THR A 108 -5.39 -2.16 17.59
C THR A 108 -4.09 -2.06 18.40
N PRO A 109 -3.21 -1.10 18.07
CA PRO A 109 -2.12 -0.71 18.96
C PRO A 109 -2.62 -0.29 20.35
N GLU A 110 -1.79 -0.50 21.38
CA GLU A 110 -2.11 -0.13 22.77
C GLU A 110 -2.13 1.38 22.99
N ARG A 111 -1.24 2.11 22.32
CA ARG A 111 -1.11 3.57 22.46
C ARG A 111 -1.67 4.28 21.24
N SER A 112 -2.43 5.35 21.47
CA SER A 112 -3.02 6.15 20.39
C SER A 112 -1.97 6.79 19.48
N LEU A 113 -0.83 7.23 20.04
CA LEU A 113 0.29 7.79 19.26
C LEU A 113 0.92 6.76 18.31
N THR A 114 0.84 5.47 18.61
CA THR A 114 1.35 4.41 17.72
C THR A 114 0.58 4.38 16.40
N PHE A 115 -0.70 4.76 16.36
CA PHE A 115 -1.43 4.92 15.10
C PHE A 115 -0.81 5.99 14.20
N VAL A 116 -0.45 7.14 14.79
CA VAL A 116 0.17 8.25 14.06
C VAL A 116 1.54 7.83 13.55
N ALA A 117 2.33 7.12 14.36
CA ALA A 117 3.65 6.61 13.96
C ALA A 117 3.55 5.58 12.81
N ILE A 118 2.65 4.60 12.92
CA ILE A 118 2.41 3.62 11.84
C ILE A 118 1.87 4.33 10.58
N GLY A 119 0.99 5.33 10.74
CA GLY A 119 0.50 6.16 9.63
C GLY A 119 1.60 6.92 8.93
N GLY A 120 2.49 7.58 9.67
CA GLY A 120 3.67 8.25 9.12
C GLY A 120 4.59 7.27 8.39
N GLY A 121 4.84 6.09 8.98
CA GLY A 121 5.59 5.02 8.33
C GLY A 121 4.95 4.54 7.01
N ALA A 122 3.63 4.39 6.98
CA ALA A 122 2.90 4.03 5.77
C ALA A 122 3.01 5.11 4.67
N MET A 123 2.96 6.40 5.05
CA MET A 123 3.15 7.51 4.11
C MET A 123 4.57 7.58 3.57
N LEU A 124 5.58 7.34 4.42
CA LEU A 124 6.98 7.25 3.98
C LEU A 124 7.17 6.08 3.01
N LEU A 125 6.62 4.90 3.32
CA LEU A 125 6.65 3.75 2.41
C LEU A 125 5.95 4.06 1.08
N LEU A 126 4.80 4.74 1.10
CA LEU A 126 4.10 5.16 -0.11
C LEU A 126 4.96 6.11 -0.95
N TRP A 127 5.54 7.13 -0.32
CA TRP A 127 6.38 8.10 -0.99
C TRP A 127 7.64 7.44 -1.59
N SER A 128 8.36 6.64 -0.81
CA SER A 128 9.53 5.90 -1.29
C SER A 128 9.16 4.93 -2.42
N GLY A 129 8.01 4.25 -2.33
CA GLY A 129 7.53 3.36 -3.38
C GLY A 129 7.20 4.08 -4.68
N MET A 130 6.60 5.28 -4.61
CA MET A 130 6.36 6.11 -5.80
C MET A 130 7.66 6.59 -6.45
N ILE A 131 8.64 7.04 -5.66
CA ILE A 131 9.95 7.47 -6.18
C ILE A 131 10.66 6.28 -6.83
N HIS A 132 10.68 5.12 -6.19
CA HIS A 132 11.28 3.92 -6.74
C HIS A 132 10.61 3.48 -8.05
N GLY A 133 9.27 3.53 -8.12
CA GLY A 133 8.52 3.21 -9.33
C GLY A 133 8.90 4.13 -10.49
N LEU A 134 8.97 5.45 -10.25
CA LEU A 134 9.42 6.41 -11.26
C LEU A 134 10.85 6.13 -11.73
N THR A 135 11.78 5.87 -10.81
CA THR A 135 13.17 5.53 -11.17
C THR A 135 13.22 4.26 -12.01
N SER A 136 12.43 3.25 -11.66
CA SER A 136 12.34 2.01 -12.43
C SER A 136 11.78 2.27 -13.84
N ASP A 137 10.76 3.11 -13.97
CA ASP A 137 10.19 3.49 -15.27
C ASP A 137 11.21 4.24 -16.14
N LEU A 138 12.08 5.06 -15.54
CA LEU A 138 13.20 5.68 -16.25
C LEU A 138 14.18 4.65 -16.80
N ASP A 139 14.62 3.71 -15.96
CA ASP A 139 15.55 2.65 -16.39
C ASP A 139 14.94 1.77 -17.50
N ARG A 140 13.61 1.62 -17.49
CA ARG A 140 12.82 0.88 -18.48
C ARG A 140 12.52 1.70 -19.75
N ARG A 141 13.04 2.92 -19.86
CA ARG A 141 12.82 3.86 -20.97
C ARG A 141 11.35 4.24 -21.18
N TYR A 142 10.52 4.21 -20.12
CA TYR A 142 9.14 4.72 -20.18
C TYR A 142 9.08 6.24 -20.32
N PHE A 143 10.20 6.94 -20.21
CA PHE A 143 10.28 8.38 -20.41
C PHE A 143 11.04 8.72 -21.71
N PRO A 144 10.73 9.86 -22.36
CA PRO A 144 11.41 10.28 -23.59
C PRO A 144 12.86 10.66 -23.31
N ALA A 145 13.77 10.32 -24.23
CA ALA A 145 15.20 10.56 -24.09
C ALA A 145 15.60 12.05 -23.98
N CYS A 146 14.80 12.94 -24.57
CA CYS A 146 15.09 14.38 -24.67
C CYS A 146 14.58 15.23 -23.52
N ALA A 147 13.84 14.65 -22.57
CA ALA A 147 13.29 15.39 -21.46
C ALA A 147 13.93 14.95 -20.15
N ASP A 148 14.26 15.93 -19.30
CA ASP A 148 14.56 15.70 -17.88
C ASP A 148 13.26 15.37 -17.11
N SER A 149 12.47 14.45 -17.68
CA SER A 149 11.04 14.30 -17.41
C SER A 149 10.75 13.52 -16.14
N ILE A 150 11.76 13.01 -15.43
CA ILE A 150 11.56 12.36 -14.14
C ILE A 150 11.63 13.33 -12.97
N ALA A 151 12.43 14.39 -13.08
CA ALA A 151 12.60 15.37 -12.02
C ALA A 151 11.28 16.10 -11.72
N ILE A 152 10.50 16.41 -12.76
CA ILE A 152 9.21 17.11 -12.63
C ILE A 152 8.17 16.25 -11.88
N PRO A 153 7.89 14.97 -12.25
CA PRO A 153 7.03 14.09 -11.46
C PRO A 153 7.53 13.87 -10.04
N ILE A 154 8.83 13.64 -9.83
CA ILE A 154 9.41 13.47 -8.50
C ILE A 154 9.17 14.71 -7.64
N PHE A 155 9.46 15.90 -8.18
CA PHE A 155 9.24 17.16 -7.48
C PHE A 155 7.75 17.41 -7.22
N GLY A 156 6.88 17.06 -8.16
CA GLY A 156 5.43 17.15 -8.00
C GLY A 156 4.92 16.25 -6.87
N ILE A 157 5.38 15.00 -6.82
CA ILE A 157 5.05 14.04 -5.75
C ILE A 157 5.61 14.53 -4.41
N ALA A 158 6.86 14.98 -4.37
CA ALA A 158 7.47 15.50 -3.15
C ALA A 158 6.71 16.72 -2.61
N SER A 159 6.36 17.67 -3.49
CA SER A 159 5.58 18.85 -3.13
C SER A 159 4.19 18.48 -2.62
N PHE A 160 3.50 17.58 -3.34
CA PHE A 160 2.20 17.07 -2.93
C PHE A 160 2.25 16.37 -1.57
N MET A 161 3.22 15.48 -1.35
CA MET A 161 3.40 14.77 -0.08
C MET A 161 3.75 15.71 1.07
N THR A 162 4.55 16.75 0.82
CA THR A 162 4.90 17.77 1.81
C THR A 162 3.67 18.53 2.32
N ILE A 163 2.66 18.73 1.47
CA ILE A 163 1.39 19.37 1.85
C ILE A 163 0.42 18.34 2.44
N LEU A 164 0.33 17.15 1.85
CA LEU A 164 -0.64 16.12 2.27
C LEU A 164 -0.30 15.51 3.62
N MET A 165 0.97 15.21 3.90
CA MET A 165 1.40 14.60 5.16
C MET A 165 0.96 15.39 6.41
N PRO A 166 1.19 16.71 6.54
CA PRO A 166 0.74 17.44 7.73
C PRO A 166 -0.78 17.48 7.86
N ILE A 167 -1.52 17.54 6.74
CA ILE A 167 -3.00 17.47 6.76
C ILE A 167 -3.46 16.11 7.31
N LEU A 168 -2.91 15.01 6.77
CA LEU A 168 -3.26 13.67 7.24
C LEU A 168 -2.81 13.42 8.68
N ALA A 169 -1.66 13.95 9.09
CA ALA A 169 -1.18 13.88 10.46
C ALA A 169 -2.12 14.62 11.43
N ALA A 170 -2.58 15.83 11.05
CA ALA A 170 -3.55 16.59 11.83
C ALA A 170 -4.89 15.85 11.94
N ILE A 171 -5.42 15.33 10.83
CA ILE A 171 -6.65 14.54 10.81
C ILE A 171 -6.50 13.28 11.67
N GLY A 172 -5.39 12.55 11.52
CA GLY A 172 -5.07 11.37 12.32
C GLY A 172 -4.99 11.69 13.81
N PHE A 173 -4.34 12.79 14.17
CA PHE A 173 -4.29 13.27 15.55
C PHE A 173 -5.68 13.60 16.10
N VAL A 174 -6.55 14.25 15.32
CA VAL A 174 -7.95 14.50 15.72
C VAL A 174 -8.70 13.19 15.95
N PHE A 175 -8.55 12.19 15.08
CA PHE A 175 -9.16 10.88 15.29
C PHE A 175 -8.71 10.23 16.59
N THR A 176 -7.43 10.36 16.97
CA THR A 176 -6.92 9.76 18.21
C THR A 176 -7.60 10.27 19.47
N ARG A 177 -8.18 11.48 19.43
CA ARG A 177 -8.98 12.05 20.54
C ARG A 177 -10.33 11.36 20.72
N SER A 178 -10.83 10.69 19.67
CA SER A 178 -12.11 9.97 19.69
C SER A 178 -11.96 8.49 20.05
N PHE A 179 -10.75 8.02 20.33
CA PHE A 179 -10.49 6.61 20.66
C PHE A 179 -10.92 6.28 22.08
N GLY A 180 -11.54 5.12 22.25
CA GLY A 180 -11.85 4.56 23.56
C GLY A 180 -10.63 3.87 24.20
N GLU A 181 -10.90 2.84 24.99
CA GLU A 181 -9.89 1.97 25.59
C GLU A 181 -9.18 1.12 24.53
N LEU A 182 -7.86 1.05 24.66
CA LEU A 182 -6.98 0.31 23.77
C LEU A 182 -6.11 -0.65 24.61
N PRO A 183 -5.70 -1.80 24.07
CA PRO A 183 -5.99 -2.34 22.74
C PRO A 183 -7.38 -3.01 22.65
N VAL A 184 -7.98 -3.00 21.45
CA VAL A 184 -9.27 -3.66 21.18
C VAL A 184 -9.17 -4.54 19.93
N ARG A 185 -10.01 -5.57 19.83
CA ARG A 185 -10.06 -6.44 18.64
C ARG A 185 -10.54 -5.66 17.41
N LEU A 186 -9.96 -5.94 16.23
CA LEU A 186 -10.33 -5.26 14.99
C LEU A 186 -11.80 -5.50 14.56
N ASP A 187 -12.38 -6.63 14.96
CA ASP A 187 -13.77 -7.00 14.69
C ASP A 187 -14.79 -6.40 15.69
N ARG A 188 -14.36 -5.45 16.54
CA ARG A 188 -15.22 -4.83 17.57
C ARG A 188 -16.51 -4.27 17.00
N TRP A 189 -17.65 -4.62 17.57
CA TRP A 189 -18.92 -3.96 17.26
C TRP A 189 -19.55 -3.46 18.55
N ASP A 190 -19.86 -2.16 18.61
CA ASP A 190 -20.56 -1.58 19.74
C ASP A 190 -22.07 -1.79 19.56
N ARG A 191 -22.63 -2.69 20.39
CA ARG A 191 -24.06 -3.03 20.40
C ARG A 191 -24.91 -1.99 21.13
N GLU A 192 -24.32 -1.21 22.02
CA GLU A 192 -25.03 -0.18 22.78
C GLU A 192 -25.28 1.08 21.93
N ARG A 193 -24.41 1.33 20.95
CA ARG A 193 -24.52 2.48 20.04
C ARG A 193 -24.58 2.02 18.57
N PRO A 194 -25.65 1.32 18.16
CA PRO A 194 -25.72 0.69 16.84
C PRO A 194 -25.63 1.69 15.68
N LEU A 195 -26.26 2.87 15.81
CA LEU A 195 -26.20 3.91 14.77
C LEU A 195 -24.76 4.41 14.54
N ARG A 196 -24.02 4.68 15.63
CA ARG A 196 -22.61 5.08 15.56
C ARG A 196 -21.77 3.96 14.95
N SER A 197 -21.98 2.71 15.35
CA SER A 197 -21.30 1.54 14.78
C SER A 197 -21.50 1.43 13.27
N TRP A 198 -22.73 1.65 12.78
CA TRP A 198 -23.02 1.66 11.35
C TRP A 198 -22.32 2.79 10.62
N ILE A 199 -22.44 4.03 11.10
CA ILE A 199 -21.85 5.21 10.45
C ILE A 199 -20.32 5.05 10.35
N VAL A 200 -19.66 4.75 11.48
CA VAL A 200 -18.20 4.58 11.50
C VAL A 200 -17.78 3.42 10.61
N THR A 201 -18.47 2.27 10.67
CA THR A 201 -18.13 1.13 9.83
C THR A 201 -18.35 1.41 8.35
N PHE A 202 -19.38 2.17 7.97
CA PHE A 202 -19.64 2.55 6.59
C PHE A 202 -18.55 3.51 6.07
N VAL A 203 -18.20 4.55 6.82
CA VAL A 203 -17.18 5.52 6.42
C VAL A 203 -15.82 4.85 6.22
N PHE A 204 -15.37 4.08 7.23
CA PHE A 204 -14.08 3.39 7.12
C PHE A 204 -14.13 2.21 6.14
N GLY A 205 -15.28 1.56 6.00
CA GLY A 205 -15.52 0.53 4.98
C GLY A 205 -15.38 1.07 3.56
N ALA A 206 -16.02 2.20 3.28
CA ALA A 206 -15.89 2.90 2.00
C ALA A 206 -14.45 3.34 1.73
N ALA A 207 -13.75 3.87 2.74
CA ALA A 207 -12.33 4.22 2.64
C ALA A 207 -11.45 3.00 2.36
N MET A 208 -11.71 1.85 2.99
CA MET A 208 -10.99 0.60 2.72
C MET A 208 -11.24 0.09 1.29
N ILE A 209 -12.49 0.14 0.81
CA ILE A 209 -12.82 -0.25 -0.57
C ILE A 209 -12.11 0.66 -1.57
N GLY A 210 -12.14 1.99 -1.34
CA GLY A 210 -11.41 2.95 -2.17
C GLY A 210 -9.90 2.70 -2.17
N GLY A 211 -9.32 2.46 -0.99
CA GLY A 211 -7.90 2.11 -0.86
C GLY A 211 -7.54 0.80 -1.56
N LEU A 212 -8.39 -0.22 -1.48
CA LEU A 212 -8.20 -1.50 -2.18
C LEU A 212 -8.30 -1.33 -3.70
N ALA A 213 -9.23 -0.50 -4.18
CA ALA A 213 -9.37 -0.19 -5.60
C ALA A 213 -8.10 0.51 -6.13
N ILE A 214 -7.60 1.51 -5.42
CA ILE A 214 -6.35 2.21 -5.77
C ILE A 214 -5.17 1.22 -5.76
N ALA A 215 -5.03 0.40 -4.72
CA ALA A 215 -3.98 -0.60 -4.65
C ALA A 215 -4.04 -1.59 -5.83
N SER A 216 -5.25 -2.02 -6.21
CA SER A 216 -5.48 -2.95 -7.32
C SER A 216 -5.13 -2.34 -8.67
N LEU A 217 -5.45 -1.07 -8.88
CA LEU A 217 -5.11 -0.34 -10.11
C LEU A 217 -3.60 -0.10 -10.23
N SER A 218 -2.90 0.05 -9.10
CA SER A 218 -1.46 0.32 -9.06
C SER A 218 -0.58 -0.92 -9.16
N ILE A 219 -1.13 -2.14 -9.05
CA ILE A 219 -0.38 -3.42 -9.08
C ILE A 219 0.50 -3.57 -10.31
N PHE A 220 0.09 -3.04 -11.46
CA PHE A 220 0.86 -3.17 -12.71
C PHE A 220 1.86 -2.04 -12.94
N GLY A 221 1.76 -0.93 -12.20
CA GLY A 221 2.50 0.30 -12.47
C GLY A 221 3.52 0.68 -11.39
N ALA A 222 3.16 0.57 -10.11
CA ALA A 222 3.98 1.08 -9.00
C ALA A 222 4.13 0.02 -7.92
N ASP A 223 5.10 -0.87 -8.12
CA ASP A 223 5.17 -2.15 -7.44
C ASP A 223 5.37 -2.07 -5.93
N LEU A 224 6.13 -1.07 -5.46
CA LEU A 224 6.41 -0.84 -4.05
C LEU A 224 5.36 0.01 -3.30
N THR A 225 4.25 0.38 -3.93
CA THR A 225 3.14 1.08 -3.25
C THR A 225 2.17 0.11 -2.56
N THR A 226 2.27 -1.19 -2.83
CA THR A 226 1.38 -2.20 -2.25
C THR A 226 1.60 -2.40 -0.74
N PRO A 227 2.84 -2.46 -0.21
CA PRO A 227 3.09 -2.53 1.23
C PRO A 227 2.42 -1.41 2.03
N SER A 228 2.54 -0.15 1.57
CA SER A 228 1.90 0.98 2.25
C SER A 228 0.38 0.85 2.23
N SER A 229 -0.20 0.40 1.11
CA SER A 229 -1.63 0.13 0.99
C SER A 229 -2.13 -0.92 2.00
N VAL A 230 -1.39 -2.01 2.20
CA VAL A 230 -1.72 -3.03 3.21
C VAL A 230 -1.72 -2.43 4.62
N VAL A 231 -0.70 -1.63 4.95
CA VAL A 231 -0.61 -0.96 6.26
C VAL A 231 -1.74 0.06 6.45
N ILE A 232 -2.11 0.81 5.40
CA ILE A 232 -3.23 1.76 5.43
C ILE A 232 -4.56 1.03 5.68
N LEU A 233 -4.81 -0.11 5.00
CA LEU A 233 -6.02 -0.92 5.24
C LEU A 233 -6.10 -1.39 6.69
N TYR A 234 -4.97 -1.85 7.25
CA TYR A 234 -4.89 -2.17 8.67
C TYR A 234 -5.19 -0.95 9.55
N LEU A 235 -4.60 0.22 9.28
CA LEU A 235 -4.84 1.43 10.04
C LEU A 235 -6.30 1.88 10.00
N LEU A 236 -6.96 1.77 8.84
CA LEU A 236 -8.38 2.08 8.70
C LEU A 236 -9.24 1.14 9.55
N ALA A 237 -8.98 -0.17 9.47
CA ALA A 237 -9.66 -1.16 10.30
C ALA A 237 -9.42 -0.92 11.80
N ALA A 238 -8.18 -0.63 12.19
CA ALA A 238 -7.80 -0.36 13.56
C ALA A 238 -8.42 0.93 14.09
N THR A 239 -8.44 2.00 13.29
CA THR A 239 -9.03 3.30 13.65
C THR A 239 -10.53 3.13 13.86
N ARG A 240 -11.21 2.40 12.96
CA ARG A 240 -12.63 2.05 13.11
C ARG A 240 -12.90 1.27 14.40
N ALA A 241 -12.08 0.27 14.72
CA ALA A 241 -12.22 -0.49 15.96
C ALA A 241 -11.98 0.38 17.21
N ALA A 242 -10.94 1.23 17.19
CA ALA A 242 -10.60 2.16 18.27
C ALA A 242 -11.70 3.20 18.54
N MET A 243 -12.38 3.69 17.49
CA MET A 243 -13.51 4.62 17.62
C MET A 243 -14.79 3.96 18.15
N LEU A 244 -14.87 2.63 18.15
CA LEU A 244 -15.98 1.83 18.71
C LEU A 244 -15.58 1.10 20.00
N ALA A 245 -14.40 1.40 20.53
CA ALA A 245 -13.96 0.92 21.82
C ALA A 245 -14.80 1.58 22.94
N PRO A 246 -14.96 0.90 24.08
CA PRO A 246 -15.62 1.48 25.25
C PRO A 246 -14.91 2.77 25.69
N PRO A 247 -15.62 3.71 26.35
CA PRO A 247 -15.01 4.92 26.89
C PRO A 247 -13.89 4.56 27.87
N ARG A 248 -12.81 5.36 27.90
CA ARG A 248 -11.74 5.18 28.89
C ARG A 248 -12.30 5.37 30.29
N THR A 249 -12.19 4.35 31.14
CA THR A 249 -12.44 4.52 32.57
C THR A 249 -11.41 5.50 33.13
N SER A 250 -11.87 6.56 33.79
CA SER A 250 -11.11 7.74 34.19
C SER A 250 -10.10 7.54 35.33
N GLU A 251 -9.65 6.31 35.61
CA GLU A 251 -8.78 6.02 36.75
C GLU A 251 -7.28 5.99 36.43
N GLU A 252 -6.87 5.94 35.16
CA GLU A 252 -5.46 6.11 34.76
C GLU A 252 -5.31 7.42 33.98
N ASN A 253 -5.36 8.53 34.72
CA ASN A 253 -4.80 9.79 34.24
C ASN A 253 -3.30 9.79 34.55
N TRP A 254 -2.51 10.15 33.52
CA TRP A 254 -1.04 10.34 33.42
C TRP A 254 -0.27 9.18 32.79
#